data_AF-A0A2N2DDG6-F1
#
_entry.id   AF-A0A2N2DDG6-F1
#
_cell.length_a   1.000
_cell.length_b   1.000
_cell.length_c   1.000
_cell.angle_alpha   90.00
_cell.angle_beta   90.00
_cell.angle_gamma   90.00
#
_symmetry.space_group_name_H-M   'P 1'
#
loop_
_entity.id
_entity.type
_entity.pdbx_description
1 polymer ?
#
loop_
_entity_poly.entity_id
_entity_poly.type
_entity_poly.pdbx_seq_one_letter_code
_entity_poly.pdbx_strand_id
1 'polypeptide(L)' 'MSALFIVGILLIVLFGFSVSAYVTYYKFTIESFIGKLIVFLVLGAIVSAVTFTISLTLIWPPVM' A
#
# COMPACT_ATOMS: atom_id res chain seq x y z
N MET A 1 10.53 -13.91 -15.23
CA MET A 1 9.56 -12.80 -15.22
C MET A 1 8.55 -12.92 -14.08
N SER A 2 7.88 -14.06 -13.90
CA SER A 2 6.83 -14.23 -12.87
C SER A 2 7.33 -14.02 -11.43
N ALA A 3 8.55 -14.46 -11.10
CA ALA A 3 9.13 -14.27 -9.76
C ALA A 3 9.34 -12.78 -9.40
N LEU A 4 9.88 -11.99 -10.33
CA LEU A 4 10.09 -10.54 -10.13
C LEU A 4 8.77 -9.80 -9.97
N PHE A 5 7.73 -10.20 -10.70
CA PHE A 5 6.39 -9.64 -10.55
C PHE A 5 5.79 -9.92 -9.17
N ILE A 6 5.90 -11.16 -8.67
CA ILE A 6 5.44 -11.53 -7.32
C ILE A 6 6.20 -10.75 -6.25
N VAL A 7 7.53 -10.65 -6.36
CA VAL A 7 8.35 -9.86 -5.44
C VAL A 7 7.95 -8.38 -5.49
N GLY A 8 7.69 -7.83 -6.67
CA GLY A 8 7.19 -6.46 -6.84
C GLY A 8 5.85 -6.23 -6.12
N ILE A 9 4.88 -7.14 -6.29
CA ILE A 9 3.60 -7.06 -5.57
C ILE A 9 3.82 -7.09 -4.06
N LEU A 10 4.64 -8.01 -3.56
CA LEU A 10 4.93 -8.10 -2.13
C LEU A 10 5.54 -6.81 -1.59
N LEU A 11 6.50 -6.23 -2.31
CA LEU A 11 7.12 -4.96 -1.94
C LEU A 11 6.12 -3.80 -1.93
N ILE A 12 5.22 -3.74 -2.92
CA ILE A 12 4.18 -2.70 -3.00
C ILE A 12 3.23 -2.81 -1.79
N VAL A 13 2.79 -4.02 -1.47
CA VAL A 13 1.91 -4.27 -0.32
C VAL A 13 2.62 -3.92 0.99
N LEU A 14 3.84 -4.42 1.20
CA LEU A 14 4.62 -4.11 2.39
C LEU A 14 4.83 -2.61 2.56
N PHE A 15 5.23 -1.92 1.48
CA PHE A 15 5.41 -0.47 1.49
C PHE A 15 4.11 0.27 1.82
N GLY A 16 2.99 -0.07 1.16
CA GLY A 16 1.70 0.58 1.39
C GLY A 16 1.21 0.42 2.84
N PHE A 17 1.36 -0.77 3.41
CA PHE A 17 1.03 -1.00 4.81
C PHE A 17 2.02 -0.34 5.77
N SER A 18 3.33 -0.28 5.47
CA SER A 18 4.29 0.47 6.29
C SER A 18 3.98 1.97 6.34
N VAL A 19 3.65 2.59 5.21
CA VAL A 19 3.23 4.00 5.15
C VAL A 19 1.93 4.20 5.91
N SER A 20 0.96 3.32 5.72
CA SER A 20 -0.31 3.37 6.46
C SER A 20 -0.13 3.23 7.97
N ALA A 21 0.76 2.33 8.43
CA ALA A 21 1.10 2.21 9.85
C ALA A 21 1.70 3.52 10.37
N TYR A 22 2.66 4.09 9.65
CA TYR A 22 3.27 5.36 10.04
C TYR A 22 2.21 6.46 10.21
N VAL A 23 1.32 6.63 9.23
CA VAL A 23 0.28 7.66 9.29
C VAL A 23 -0.74 7.37 10.41
N THR A 24 -1.20 6.13 10.52
CA THR A 24 -2.24 5.75 11.49
C THR A 24 -1.76 5.84 12.93
N TYR A 25 -0.53 5.42 13.22
CA TYR A 25 -0.02 5.37 14.59
C TYR A 25 0.68 6.66 15.03
N TYR A 26 1.26 7.44 14.10
CA TYR A 26 2.03 8.63 14.45
C TYR A 26 1.39 9.96 14.04
N LYS A 27 0.41 9.97 13.11
CA LYS A 27 -0.26 11.21 12.68
C LYS A 27 -1.71 11.32 13.14
N PHE A 28 -2.47 10.23 13.13
CA PHE A 28 -3.87 10.27 13.54
C PHE A 28 -4.07 10.07 15.04
N THR A 29 -4.78 11.00 15.67
CA THR A 29 -5.19 10.94 17.08
C THR A 29 -6.50 10.14 17.20
N ILE A 30 -6.47 8.87 16.82
CA ILE A 30 -7.61 7.96 17.03
C ILE A 30 -7.40 7.27 18.38
N GLU A 31 -8.36 7.35 19.29
CA GLU A 31 -8.24 6.68 20.59
C GLU A 31 -8.69 5.21 20.53
N SER A 32 -9.69 4.91 19.70
CA SER A 32 -10.23 3.56 19.56
C SER A 32 -9.27 2.64 18.81
N PHE A 33 -8.97 1.47 19.38
CA PHE A 33 -8.18 0.42 18.71
C PHE A 33 -8.81 -0.03 17.39
N ILE A 34 -10.13 -0.23 17.38
CA ILE A 34 -10.88 -0.65 16.20
C ILE A 34 -10.80 0.42 15.09
N GLY A 35 -10.95 1.70 15.44
CA GLY A 35 -10.80 2.79 14.47
C GLY A 35 -9.39 2.87 13.88
N LYS A 36 -8.35 2.66 14.69
CA LYS A 36 -6.97 2.57 14.18
C LYS A 36 -6.82 1.41 13.21
N LEU A 37 -7.36 0.24 13.54
CA LEU A 37 -7.25 -0.94 12.67
C LEU A 37 -7.96 -0.73 11.33
N ILE A 38 -9.17 -0.14 11.34
CA ILE A 38 -9.90 0.19 10.12
C ILE A 38 -9.13 1.20 9.27
N VAL A 39 -8.66 2.29 9.86
CA VAL A 39 -7.91 3.34 9.14
C VAL A 39 -6.61 2.78 8.57
N PHE A 40 -5.90 1.96 9.34
CA PHE A 40 -4.69 1.27 8.89
C PHE A 40 -4.95 0.37 7.69
N LEU A 41 -5.99 -0.47 7.73
CA LEU A 41 -6.34 -1.37 6.63
C LEU A 41 -6.76 -0.60 5.38
N VAL A 42 -7.62 0.41 5.54
CA VAL A 42 -8.14 1.21 4.43
C VAL A 42 -7.03 2.02 3.77
N LEU A 43 -6.20 2.73 4.53
CA LEU A 43 -5.07 3.48 3.99
C LEU A 43 -4.03 2.56 3.35
N GLY A 44 -3.74 1.41 3.97
CA GLY A 44 -2.79 0.44 3.44
C GLY A 44 -3.24 -0.10 2.08
N ALA A 45 -4.52 -0.45 1.96
CA ALA A 45 -5.11 -0.90 0.70
C ALA A 45 -5.08 0.20 -0.37
N ILE A 46 -5.45 1.44 -0.03
CA ILE A 46 -5.45 2.58 -0.96
C ILE A 46 -4.03 2.87 -1.46
N VAL A 47 -3.05 3.00 -0.56
CA VAL A 47 -1.67 3.30 -0.93
C VAL A 47 -1.09 2.18 -1.79
N SER A 48 -1.34 0.92 -1.45
CA SER A 48 -0.89 -0.23 -2.23
C SER A 48 -1.51 -0.25 -3.63
N ALA A 49 -2.83 -0.02 -3.74
CA ALA A 49 -3.55 0.00 -5.01
C ALA A 49 -3.09 1.15 -5.92
N VAL A 50 -2.89 2.34 -5.36
CA VAL A 50 -2.38 3.50 -6.11
C VAL A 50 -0.95 3.22 -6.59
N THR A 51 -0.08 2.72 -5.71
CA THR A 51 1.31 2.40 -6.07
C THR A 51 1.37 1.32 -7.14
N PHE A 52 0.53 0.28 -7.03
CA PHE A 52 0.41 -0.77 -8.04
C PHE A 52 -0.06 -0.22 -9.40
N THR A 53 -1.10 0.62 -9.39
CA THR A 53 -1.62 1.26 -10.61
C THR A 53 -0.55 2.11 -11.29
N ILE A 54 0.13 2.95 -10.52
CA ILE A 54 1.24 3.79 -11.02
C ILE A 54 2.35 2.91 -11.62
N SER A 55 2.71 1.83 -10.93
CA SER A 55 3.74 0.90 -11.38
C SER A 55 3.37 0.23 -12.70
N LEU A 56 2.11 -0.20 -12.85
CA LEU A 56 1.59 -0.74 -14.11
C LEU A 56 1.56 0.31 -15.23
N THR A 57 1.27 1.57 -14.94
CA THR A 57 1.21 2.61 -15.99
C THR A 57 2.56 3.16 -16.42
N LEU A 58 3.50 3.32 -15.49
CA LEU A 58 4.79 3.99 -15.74
C LEU A 58 5.94 3.02 -15.98
N ILE A 59 6.02 1.95 -15.18
CA ILE A 59 7.16 1.03 -15.20
C ILE A 59 6.87 -0.12 -16.15
N TRP A 60 5.62 -0.63 -16.14
CA TRP A 60 5.22 -1.80 -16.92
C TRP A 60 3.96 -1.55 -17.76
N PRO A 61 3.94 -0.51 -18.61
CA PRO A 61 2.78 -0.21 -19.43
C PRO A 61 2.35 -1.45 -20.21
N PRO A 62 1.05 -1.83 -20.19
CA PRO A 62 0.57 -3.03 -20.86
C PRO A 62 0.64 -2.95 -22.39
N VAL A 63 1.08 -1.81 -22.94
CA VAL A 63 1.20 -1.56 -24.37
C VAL A 63 2.42 -0.67 -24.64
N MET A 64 3.58 -1.30 -24.80
CA MET A 64 4.69 -0.87 -25.67
C MET A 64 5.25 -2.10 -26.36
#